data_AF-A6ETX6-F1
#
_entry.id   AF-A6ETX6-F1
#
_cell.length_a   1.000
_cell.length_b   1.000
_cell.length_c   1.000
_cell.angle_alpha   90.00
_cell.angle_beta   90.00
_cell.angle_gamma   90.00
#
_symmetry.space_group_name_H-M   'P 1'
#
loop_
_entity.id
_entity.type
_entity.pdbx_description
1 polymer ?
#
loop_
_entity_poly.entity_id
_entity_poly.type
_entity_poly.pdbx_seq_one_letter_code
_entity_poly.pdbx_strand_id
1 'polypeptide(L)'
;MIFTFLKYIQPTKYFSITRKDGTFVFPDPTRLPVEVKKQLIEDASFKSDEAKVYDLSWQAIQLGYIGKTETYRTFVKLPIVDEYRFIRKYFNVIWVYYIFVLRLLSFKNPFSEIKGLLQSKNIRKSTYLSRPITHSSWDTFDSLLLKKAPLISVVIPTLNRYKYLKDVLLDLEKQEYSNIEVIIVDQTTPFQEAFYKQFTLPLRVYYQEEKALWKARNFAIKEAKGEYLLLFDDDSRVAKNWISNHLKCLDFFNATISSGVSISLVGDKVPKNYSFFRVSDQLDTGNVLIHKSVFQSVGLFDRQFEKQRMGDGEFGLRAHLAGFLNISNPFAERLHLKVGTGGLRQMGSWDGFRPKNWFGPRPIPSVVYFFINYYGKKQTRLSLLKTIPKSVIPYRFKKSKPLMVLGIIISFIMSPYILVQVYQSWHLASEKLKKGPKIEKLA
;
A
#
# COMPACT_ATOMS: atom_id res chain seq x y z
N MET A 1 -4.85 -11.86 14.28
CA MET A 1 -3.78 -12.12 13.28
C MET A 1 -3.48 -13.59 13.25
N ILE A 2 -3.27 -14.10 12.04
CA ILE A 2 -3.02 -15.51 11.76
C ILE A 2 -1.79 -16.10 12.49
N PHE A 3 -0.73 -15.30 12.66
CA PHE A 3 0.35 -15.59 13.60
C PHE A 3 0.56 -14.40 14.54
N THR A 4 0.65 -14.63 15.85
CA THR A 4 0.62 -13.53 16.82
C THR A 4 1.88 -12.68 16.78
N PHE A 5 3.01 -13.24 16.37
CA PHE A 5 4.27 -12.51 16.21
C PHE A 5 4.21 -11.45 15.10
N LEU A 6 3.28 -11.56 14.14
CA LEU A 6 3.20 -10.62 13.02
C LEU A 6 2.97 -9.18 13.48
N LYS A 7 2.43 -8.96 14.69
CA LYS A 7 2.34 -7.62 15.30
C LYS A 7 3.70 -6.94 15.50
N TYR A 8 4.78 -7.71 15.58
CA TYR A 8 6.13 -7.18 15.74
C TYR A 8 6.76 -6.84 14.38
N ILE A 9 6.54 -7.67 13.35
CA ILE A 9 7.15 -7.46 12.03
C ILE A 9 6.28 -6.53 11.16
N GLN A 10 4.97 -6.64 11.23
CA GLN A 10 4.02 -5.97 10.32
C GLN A 10 2.88 -5.30 11.12
N PRO A 11 3.19 -4.41 12.09
CA PRO A 11 2.20 -3.83 13.01
C PRO A 11 1.11 -2.99 12.33
N THR A 12 1.38 -2.48 11.12
CA THR A 12 0.55 -1.48 10.43
C THR A 12 0.25 -1.87 8.98
N LYS A 13 0.11 -3.18 8.72
CA LYS A 13 -0.33 -3.72 7.42
C LYS A 13 -1.85 -3.86 7.37
N TYR A 14 -2.44 -3.67 6.19
CA TYR A 14 -3.90 -3.83 5.99
C TYR A 14 -4.39 -5.19 6.47
N PHE A 15 -3.68 -6.26 6.11
CA PHE A 15 -4.09 -7.63 6.42
C PHE A 15 -3.94 -8.00 7.90
N SER A 16 -3.47 -7.07 8.75
CA SER A 16 -3.36 -7.31 10.19
C SER A 16 -4.63 -6.91 10.97
N ILE A 17 -5.57 -6.21 10.35
CA ILE A 17 -6.81 -5.74 10.96
C ILE A 17 -8.04 -6.46 10.39
N THR A 18 -9.09 -6.58 11.20
CA THR A 18 -10.41 -7.06 10.78
C THR A 18 -11.15 -6.00 9.98
N ARG A 19 -11.83 -6.42 8.92
CA ARG A 19 -12.79 -5.60 8.18
C ARG A 19 -14.01 -5.28 9.05
N LYS A 20 -14.85 -4.34 8.60
CA LYS A 20 -16.08 -3.91 9.30
C LYS A 20 -17.07 -5.06 9.50
N ASP A 21 -17.06 -6.06 8.61
CA ASP A 21 -17.88 -7.27 8.73
C ASP A 21 -17.32 -8.31 9.73
N GLY A 22 -16.21 -8.01 10.40
CA GLY A 22 -15.53 -8.89 11.35
C GLY A 22 -14.62 -9.94 10.74
N THR A 23 -14.39 -9.93 9.42
CA THR A 23 -13.54 -10.90 8.73
C THR A 23 -12.11 -10.38 8.51
N PHE A 24 -11.15 -11.31 8.37
CA PHE A 24 -9.81 -11.04 7.86
C PHE A 24 -9.74 -11.34 6.36
N VAL A 25 -8.61 -11.03 5.71
CA VAL A 25 -8.38 -11.37 4.30
C VAL A 25 -8.03 -12.85 4.08
N PHE A 26 -7.59 -13.56 5.13
CA PHE A 26 -7.05 -14.91 5.04
C PHE A 26 -8.16 -15.93 4.76
N PRO A 27 -8.14 -16.67 3.63
CA PRO A 27 -9.18 -17.62 3.26
C PRO A 27 -9.06 -18.92 4.05
N ASP A 28 -10.17 -19.59 4.30
CA ASP A 28 -10.20 -20.96 4.80
C ASP A 28 -9.66 -21.92 3.72
N PRO A 29 -8.50 -22.57 3.93
CA PRO A 29 -7.92 -23.49 2.96
C PRO A 29 -8.81 -24.68 2.63
N THR A 30 -9.67 -25.12 3.56
CA THR A 30 -10.55 -26.28 3.33
C THR A 30 -11.61 -25.99 2.27
N ARG A 31 -11.90 -24.70 2.02
CA ARG A 31 -12.89 -24.22 1.06
C ARG A 31 -12.29 -23.57 -0.18
N LEU A 32 -10.97 -23.65 -0.33
CA LEU A 32 -10.31 -23.19 -1.56
C LEU A 32 -10.67 -24.11 -2.74
N PRO A 33 -10.76 -23.56 -3.97
CA PRO A 33 -10.88 -24.36 -5.18
C PRO A 33 -9.76 -25.41 -5.27
N VAL A 34 -10.06 -26.56 -5.88
CA VAL A 34 -9.13 -27.70 -5.95
C VAL A 34 -7.85 -27.31 -6.69
N GLU A 35 -7.98 -26.50 -7.73
CA GLU A 35 -6.92 -25.97 -8.58
C GLU A 35 -5.96 -25.08 -7.79
N VAL A 36 -6.49 -24.32 -6.83
CA VAL A 36 -5.69 -23.48 -5.93
C VAL A 36 -5.00 -24.33 -4.88
N LYS A 37 -5.72 -25.28 -4.25
CA LYS A 37 -5.17 -26.20 -3.24
C LYS A 37 -3.96 -26.98 -3.77
N LYS A 38 -4.03 -27.48 -5.00
CA LYS A 38 -2.94 -28.22 -5.68
C LYS A 38 -1.65 -27.39 -5.84
N GLN A 39 -1.74 -26.06 -5.77
CA GLN A 39 -0.59 -25.16 -5.88
C GLN A 39 0.01 -24.78 -4.51
N LEU A 40 -0.69 -25.09 -3.41
CA LEU A 40 -0.19 -24.86 -2.05
C LEU A 40 0.63 -26.05 -1.58
N ILE A 41 1.64 -25.79 -0.73
CA ILE A 41 2.53 -26.83 -0.23
C ILE A 41 2.27 -27.05 1.25
N GLU A 42 1.73 -28.20 1.59
CA GLU A 42 1.55 -28.62 2.98
C GLU A 42 2.90 -28.83 3.68
N ASP A 43 2.97 -28.39 4.94
CA ASP A 43 4.15 -28.57 5.81
C ASP A 43 3.72 -29.37 7.04
N ALA A 44 3.75 -30.69 6.93
CA ALA A 44 3.33 -31.60 7.99
C ALA A 44 4.16 -31.49 9.29
N SER A 45 5.28 -30.77 9.23
CA SER A 45 6.18 -30.60 10.36
C SER A 45 5.83 -29.42 11.28
N PHE A 46 4.74 -28.69 11.03
CA PHE A 46 4.09 -27.90 12.07
C PHE A 46 3.50 -28.83 13.13
N LYS A 47 3.59 -28.43 14.40
CA LYS A 47 3.15 -29.23 15.54
C LYS A 47 1.62 -29.25 15.67
N SER A 48 0.99 -28.10 15.47
CA SER A 48 -0.47 -27.95 15.54
C SER A 48 -1.11 -28.02 14.15
N ASP A 49 -2.30 -28.60 14.08
CA ASP A 49 -3.08 -28.67 12.83
C ASP A 49 -3.54 -27.27 12.41
N GLU A 50 -3.85 -26.39 13.37
CA GLU A 50 -4.17 -24.99 13.09
C GLU A 50 -3.01 -24.28 12.40
N ALA A 51 -1.75 -24.52 12.81
CA ALA A 51 -0.60 -23.91 12.16
C ALA A 51 -0.40 -24.41 10.72
N LYS A 52 -0.67 -25.71 10.44
CA LYS A 52 -0.63 -26.26 9.08
C LYS A 52 -1.65 -25.55 8.18
N VAL A 53 -2.88 -25.39 8.66
CA VAL A 53 -3.95 -24.71 7.92
C VAL A 53 -3.64 -23.21 7.76
N TYR A 54 -3.15 -22.55 8.80
CA TYR A 54 -2.80 -21.13 8.75
C TYR A 54 -1.62 -20.86 7.79
N ASP A 55 -0.67 -21.78 7.68
CA ASP A 55 0.40 -21.73 6.69
C ASP A 55 -0.14 -21.77 5.26
N LEU A 56 -1.09 -22.67 4.96
CA LEU A 56 -1.76 -22.73 3.65
C LEU A 56 -2.55 -21.46 3.34
N SER A 57 -3.29 -20.93 4.32
CA SER A 57 -4.04 -19.67 4.17
C SER A 57 -3.12 -18.49 3.89
N TRP A 58 -1.96 -18.43 4.56
CA TRP A 58 -0.92 -17.46 4.27
C TRP A 58 -0.36 -17.63 2.87
N GLN A 59 -0.03 -18.86 2.46
CA GLN A 59 0.45 -19.15 1.11
C GLN A 59 -0.56 -18.68 0.06
N ALA A 60 -1.84 -19.00 0.19
CA ALA A 60 -2.88 -18.58 -0.77
C ALA A 60 -2.85 -17.07 -1.03
N ILE A 61 -2.87 -16.24 0.03
CA ILE A 61 -2.81 -14.79 -0.11
C ILE A 61 -1.49 -14.32 -0.72
N GLN A 62 -0.36 -14.88 -0.30
CA GLN A 62 0.93 -14.40 -0.80
C GLN A 62 1.25 -14.87 -2.23
N LEU A 63 0.66 -15.98 -2.67
CA LEU A 63 0.78 -16.53 -4.02
C LEU A 63 -0.23 -15.92 -5.01
N GLY A 64 -1.13 -15.05 -4.55
CA GLY A 64 -2.01 -14.28 -5.44
C GLY A 64 -3.43 -14.82 -5.56
N TYR A 65 -3.88 -15.66 -4.62
CA TYR A 65 -5.28 -16.09 -4.60
C TYR A 65 -6.21 -14.87 -4.49
N ILE A 66 -7.10 -14.76 -5.46
CA ILE A 66 -8.18 -13.78 -5.52
C ILE A 66 -9.47 -14.56 -5.72
N GLY A 67 -10.34 -14.56 -4.73
CA GLY A 67 -11.61 -15.28 -4.79
C GLY A 67 -12.52 -14.95 -3.61
N LYS A 68 -13.71 -15.57 -3.62
CA LYS A 68 -14.81 -15.29 -2.68
C LYS A 68 -14.94 -16.35 -1.58
N THR A 69 -13.95 -17.22 -1.39
CA THR A 69 -13.95 -18.22 -0.32
C THR A 69 -14.09 -17.55 1.05
N GLU A 70 -14.78 -18.21 1.97
CA GLU A 70 -14.91 -17.73 3.35
C GLU A 70 -13.55 -17.45 3.97
N THR A 71 -13.47 -16.35 4.72
CA THR A 71 -12.24 -15.93 5.40
C THR A 71 -12.40 -15.98 6.91
N TYR A 72 -11.27 -16.10 7.60
CA TYR A 72 -11.25 -16.21 9.05
C TYR A 72 -11.83 -14.98 9.74
N ARG A 73 -12.57 -15.20 10.83
CA ARG A 73 -13.04 -14.14 11.76
C ARG A 73 -12.19 -14.05 13.02
N THR A 74 -11.70 -15.19 13.48
CA THR A 74 -10.85 -15.32 14.67
C THR A 74 -9.70 -16.28 14.39
N PHE A 75 -8.67 -16.23 15.23
CA PHE A 75 -7.54 -17.13 15.14
C PHE A 75 -7.23 -17.71 16.52
N VAL A 76 -6.89 -19.00 16.55
CA VAL A 76 -6.44 -19.69 17.76
C VAL A 76 -4.97 -19.32 18.02
N LYS A 77 -4.60 -19.29 19.30
CA LYS A 77 -3.21 -19.04 19.70
C LYS A 77 -2.37 -20.29 19.42
N LEU A 78 -1.39 -20.13 18.54
CA LEU A 78 -0.50 -21.23 18.14
C LEU A 78 0.61 -21.52 19.17
N PRO A 79 1.18 -22.73 19.17
CA PRO A 79 2.40 -23.05 19.89
C PRO A 79 3.58 -22.16 19.47
N ILE A 80 4.44 -21.79 20.42
CA ILE A 80 5.61 -20.93 20.17
C ILE A 80 6.56 -21.55 19.13
N VAL A 81 6.73 -22.88 19.15
CA VAL A 81 7.56 -23.61 18.18
C VAL A 81 7.08 -23.40 16.73
N ASP A 82 5.76 -23.38 16.51
CA ASP A 82 5.16 -23.19 15.19
C ASP A 82 5.34 -21.76 14.71
N GLU A 83 5.23 -20.78 15.60
CA GLU A 83 5.53 -19.39 15.28
C GLU A 83 7.00 -19.21 14.87
N TYR A 84 7.96 -19.79 15.60
CA TYR A 84 9.38 -19.74 15.21
C TYR A 84 9.68 -20.45 13.89
N ARG A 85 9.05 -21.61 13.65
CA ARG A 85 9.10 -22.31 12.36
C ARG A 85 8.64 -21.41 11.23
N PHE A 86 7.47 -20.81 11.38
CA PHE A 86 6.91 -19.92 10.37
C PHE A 86 7.80 -18.69 10.12
N ILE A 87 8.32 -18.05 11.17
CA ILE A 87 9.21 -16.89 11.01
C ILE A 87 10.44 -17.26 10.19
N ARG A 88 11.09 -18.41 10.48
CA ARG A 88 12.26 -18.87 9.73
C ARG A 88 11.94 -19.24 8.29
N LYS A 89 10.76 -19.84 8.06
CA LYS A 89 10.30 -20.23 6.74
C LYS A 89 10.09 -19.01 5.83
N TYR A 90 9.48 -17.92 6.32
CA TYR A 90 9.04 -16.81 5.47
C TYR A 90 9.83 -15.50 5.60
N PHE A 91 10.51 -15.27 6.73
CA PHE A 91 11.19 -14.01 7.00
C PHE A 91 12.71 -14.19 7.06
N ASN A 92 13.45 -13.10 6.91
CA ASN A 92 14.89 -13.10 7.13
C ASN A 92 15.20 -13.47 8.60
N VAL A 93 16.25 -14.25 8.83
CA VAL A 93 16.66 -14.76 10.15
C VAL A 93 16.84 -13.65 11.19
N ILE A 94 17.23 -12.43 10.78
CA ILE A 94 17.33 -11.27 11.69
C ILE A 94 15.99 -11.01 12.41
N TRP A 95 14.86 -11.25 11.75
CA TRP A 95 13.54 -11.07 12.37
C TRP A 95 13.21 -12.11 13.42
N VAL A 96 13.82 -13.31 13.33
CA VAL A 96 13.69 -14.36 14.35
C VAL A 96 14.27 -13.87 15.68
N TYR A 97 15.51 -13.37 15.63
CA TYR A 97 16.19 -12.84 16.82
C TYR A 97 15.55 -11.56 17.34
N TYR A 98 15.10 -10.67 16.44
CA TYR A 98 14.36 -9.48 16.82
C TYR A 98 13.10 -9.82 17.63
N ILE A 99 12.32 -10.81 17.18
CA ILE A 99 11.12 -11.25 17.89
C ILE A 99 11.48 -11.91 19.21
N PHE A 100 12.50 -12.77 19.23
CA PHE A 100 12.98 -13.42 20.44
C PHE A 100 13.31 -12.38 21.53
N VAL A 101 14.15 -11.39 21.20
CA VAL A 101 14.50 -10.30 22.13
C VAL A 101 13.27 -9.53 22.59
N LEU A 102 12.37 -9.14 21.67
CA LEU A 102 11.16 -8.42 22.05
C LEU A 102 10.25 -9.23 22.98
N ARG A 103 10.19 -10.55 22.82
CA ARG A 103 9.37 -11.42 23.68
C ARG A 103 9.96 -11.57 25.06
N LEU A 104 11.29 -11.67 25.18
CA LEU A 104 11.97 -11.65 26.47
C LEU A 104 11.74 -10.31 27.19
N LEU A 105 11.90 -9.18 26.49
CA LEU A 105 11.62 -7.85 27.02
C LEU A 105 10.13 -7.64 27.36
N SER A 106 9.25 -8.43 26.76
CA SER A 106 7.81 -8.46 27.06
C SER A 106 7.44 -9.54 28.09
N PHE A 107 8.41 -10.04 28.86
CA PHE A 107 8.25 -11.02 29.93
C PHE A 107 7.56 -12.32 29.49
N LYS A 108 7.83 -12.78 28.26
CA LYS A 108 7.45 -14.13 27.82
C LYS A 108 8.38 -15.18 28.43
N ASN A 109 7.85 -16.39 28.65
CA ASN A 109 8.58 -17.47 29.30
C ASN A 109 9.88 -17.80 28.54
N PRO A 110 11.07 -17.54 29.13
CA PRO A 110 12.34 -17.65 28.41
C PRO A 110 12.65 -19.08 27.97
N PHE A 111 12.31 -20.08 28.78
CA PHE A 111 12.55 -21.50 28.46
C PHE A 111 11.76 -21.93 27.21
N SER A 112 10.50 -21.49 27.09
CA SER A 112 9.65 -21.78 25.94
C SER A 112 10.16 -21.10 24.66
N GLU A 113 10.62 -19.85 24.78
CA GLU A 113 11.17 -19.08 23.65
C GLU A 113 12.52 -19.67 23.18
N ILE A 114 13.42 -20.03 24.11
CA ILE A 114 14.70 -20.68 23.79
C ILE A 114 14.46 -22.03 23.11
N LYS A 115 13.55 -22.85 23.66
CA LYS A 115 13.17 -24.14 23.06
C LYS A 115 12.68 -23.96 21.62
N GLY A 116 11.77 -23.02 21.38
CA GLY A 116 11.26 -22.72 20.03
C GLY A 116 12.35 -22.23 19.07
N LEU A 117 13.27 -21.38 19.56
CA LEU A 117 14.39 -20.86 18.77
C LEU A 117 15.35 -21.98 18.33
N LEU A 118 15.67 -22.91 19.25
CA LEU A 118 16.57 -24.04 19.00
C LEU A 118 15.92 -25.08 18.09
N GLN A 119 14.65 -25.43 18.32
CA GLN A 119 13.92 -26.42 17.51
C GLN A 119 13.75 -25.95 16.05
N SER A 120 13.69 -24.64 15.83
CA SER A 120 13.53 -24.08 14.50
C SER A 120 14.84 -23.91 13.73
N LYS A 121 16.03 -24.11 14.36
CA LYS A 121 17.34 -23.70 13.80
C LYS A 121 17.67 -24.21 12.40
N ASN A 122 17.24 -25.42 12.05
CA ASN A 122 17.54 -26.09 10.78
C ASN A 122 16.49 -25.84 9.69
N ILE A 123 15.47 -25.03 9.96
CA ILE A 123 14.39 -24.76 9.01
C ILE A 123 14.92 -23.89 7.88
N ARG A 124 14.78 -24.39 6.65
CA ARG A 124 15.18 -23.68 5.44
C ARG A 124 14.14 -22.61 5.08
N LYS A 125 14.64 -21.50 4.54
CA LYS A 125 13.78 -20.42 4.02
C LYS A 125 13.02 -20.92 2.79
N SER A 126 11.72 -20.67 2.75
CA SER A 126 10.86 -21.04 1.63
C SER A 126 11.08 -20.13 0.41
N THR A 127 10.99 -20.73 -0.77
CA THR A 127 11.01 -20.04 -2.07
C THR A 127 9.61 -19.80 -2.64
N TYR A 128 8.55 -19.95 -1.84
CA TYR A 128 7.14 -19.97 -2.29
C TYR A 128 6.77 -18.93 -3.37
N LEU A 129 7.26 -17.69 -3.29
CA LEU A 129 7.04 -16.64 -4.31
C LEU A 129 7.55 -16.99 -5.72
N SER A 130 8.26 -18.10 -5.93
CA SER A 130 8.66 -18.56 -7.26
C SER A 130 7.55 -19.28 -8.04
N ARG A 131 6.41 -19.57 -7.40
CA ARG A 131 5.28 -20.29 -8.01
C ARG A 131 3.95 -19.57 -7.72
N PRO A 132 3.75 -18.35 -8.24
CA PRO A 132 2.48 -17.65 -8.06
C PRO A 132 1.33 -18.40 -8.71
N ILE A 133 0.13 -18.18 -8.20
CA ILE A 133 -1.10 -18.70 -8.80
C ILE A 133 -1.30 -18.03 -10.16
N THR A 134 -1.45 -18.85 -11.20
CA THR A 134 -1.66 -18.37 -12.56
C THR A 134 -3.15 -18.25 -12.88
N HIS A 135 -3.48 -17.28 -13.73
CA HIS A 135 -4.83 -17.05 -14.24
C HIS A 135 -4.83 -17.27 -15.74
N SER A 136 -4.83 -18.54 -16.17
CA SER A 136 -4.70 -18.92 -17.59
C SER A 136 -5.82 -18.38 -18.48
N SER A 137 -7.00 -18.15 -17.94
CA SER A 137 -8.12 -17.57 -18.67
C SER A 137 -8.01 -16.06 -18.87
N TRP A 138 -7.02 -15.38 -18.28
CA TRP A 138 -6.86 -13.93 -18.40
C TRP A 138 -6.69 -13.48 -19.85
N ASP A 139 -5.79 -14.11 -20.60
CA ASP A 139 -5.45 -13.66 -21.96
C ASP A 139 -6.65 -13.79 -22.91
N THR A 140 -7.40 -14.89 -22.79
CA THR A 140 -8.61 -15.17 -23.59
C THR A 140 -9.88 -14.56 -23.02
N PHE A 141 -9.84 -13.92 -21.85
CA PHE A 141 -11.04 -13.37 -21.23
C PHE A 141 -11.61 -12.22 -22.04
N ASP A 142 -12.88 -12.35 -22.39
CA ASP A 142 -13.63 -11.38 -23.15
C ASP A 142 -14.43 -10.47 -22.21
N SER A 143 -13.91 -9.25 -21.98
CA SER A 143 -14.45 -8.34 -20.97
C SER A 143 -15.72 -7.64 -21.43
N LEU A 144 -16.81 -7.85 -20.69
CA LEU A 144 -18.06 -7.13 -20.83
C LEU A 144 -17.90 -5.64 -20.53
N LEU A 145 -17.05 -5.26 -19.57
CA LEU A 145 -16.76 -3.84 -19.30
C LEU A 145 -16.07 -3.17 -20.49
N LEU A 146 -15.11 -3.83 -21.14
CA LEU A 146 -14.49 -3.29 -22.37
C LEU A 146 -15.52 -3.13 -23.50
N LYS A 147 -16.41 -4.11 -23.68
CA LYS A 147 -17.49 -4.04 -24.70
C LYS A 147 -18.49 -2.91 -24.44
N LYS A 148 -18.87 -2.71 -23.18
CA LYS A 148 -19.80 -1.63 -22.78
C LYS A 148 -19.18 -0.24 -22.93
N ALA A 149 -17.85 -0.15 -22.94
CA ALA A 149 -17.09 1.07 -23.05
C ALA A 149 -17.62 2.20 -22.13
N PRO A 150 -17.71 2.02 -20.80
CA PRO A 150 -18.19 3.05 -19.88
C PRO A 150 -17.28 4.28 -19.85
N LEU A 151 -17.83 5.48 -19.65
CA LEU A 151 -17.01 6.69 -19.52
C LEU A 151 -16.05 6.57 -18.33
N ILE A 152 -14.76 6.79 -18.56
CA ILE A 152 -13.72 6.87 -17.52
C ILE A 152 -13.32 8.33 -17.31
N SER A 153 -13.33 8.80 -16.06
CA SER A 153 -12.77 10.11 -15.72
C SER A 153 -11.34 9.95 -15.22
N VAL A 154 -10.38 10.41 -16.02
CA VAL A 154 -8.96 10.45 -15.66
C VAL A 154 -8.71 11.69 -14.80
N VAL A 155 -8.20 11.51 -13.59
CA VAL A 155 -8.00 12.57 -12.59
C VAL A 155 -6.52 12.86 -12.41
N ILE A 156 -6.09 14.04 -12.85
CA ILE A 156 -4.68 14.47 -12.85
C ILE A 156 -4.53 15.80 -12.07
N PRO A 157 -4.03 15.78 -10.84
CA PRO A 157 -3.52 16.99 -10.19
C PRO A 157 -2.12 17.32 -10.73
N THR A 158 -1.87 18.58 -11.04
CA THR A 158 -0.53 19.05 -11.48
C THR A 158 -0.07 20.28 -10.71
N LEU A 159 1.24 20.41 -10.54
CA LEU A 159 1.87 21.58 -9.91
C LEU A 159 3.31 21.76 -10.41
N ASN A 160 3.55 22.80 -11.21
CA ASN A 160 4.85 23.17 -11.76
C ASN A 160 5.54 22.04 -12.56
N ARG A 161 4.77 21.31 -13.38
CA ARG A 161 5.25 20.11 -14.11
C ARG A 161 4.80 20.01 -15.57
N TYR A 162 4.49 21.13 -16.23
CA TYR A 162 4.03 21.16 -17.63
C TYR A 162 4.86 20.29 -18.59
N LYS A 163 6.19 20.26 -18.44
CA LYS A 163 7.07 19.41 -19.25
C LYS A 163 6.68 17.92 -19.19
N TYR A 164 6.43 17.40 -17.99
CA TYR A 164 6.10 15.98 -17.79
C TYR A 164 4.62 15.71 -18.05
N LEU A 165 3.76 16.68 -17.71
CA LEU A 165 2.33 16.62 -18.04
C LEU A 165 2.12 16.52 -19.56
N LYS A 166 2.95 17.18 -20.37
CA LYS A 166 2.89 17.04 -21.84
C LYS A 166 3.05 15.57 -22.26
N ASP A 167 4.04 14.87 -21.71
CA ASP A 167 4.28 13.46 -22.04
C ASP A 167 3.11 12.58 -21.57
N VAL A 168 2.54 12.87 -20.38
CA VAL A 168 1.35 12.20 -19.84
C VAL A 168 0.15 12.34 -20.77
N LEU A 169 -0.12 13.56 -21.26
CA LEU A 169 -1.26 13.81 -22.16
C LEU A 169 -1.06 13.16 -23.53
N LEU A 170 0.17 13.17 -24.07
CA LEU A 170 0.49 12.45 -25.31
C LEU A 170 0.36 10.93 -25.18
N ASP A 171 0.64 10.35 -24.01
CA ASP A 171 0.41 8.93 -23.75
C ASP A 171 -1.09 8.61 -23.62
N LEU A 172 -1.90 9.54 -23.09
CA LEU A 172 -3.36 9.42 -23.02
C LEU A 172 -4.01 9.50 -24.41
N GLU A 173 -3.52 10.35 -25.31
CA GLU A 173 -3.98 10.41 -26.72
C GLU A 173 -3.75 9.09 -27.48
N LYS A 174 -2.77 8.29 -27.04
CA LYS A 174 -2.40 7.02 -27.65
C LYS A 174 -3.14 5.82 -27.06
N GLN A 175 -4.03 6.02 -26.09
CA GLN A 175 -4.75 4.91 -25.48
C GLN A 175 -5.69 4.25 -26.49
N GLU A 176 -5.71 2.92 -26.49
CA GLU A 176 -6.65 2.12 -27.30
C GLU A 176 -8.09 2.28 -26.80
N TYR A 177 -8.26 2.61 -25.53
CA TYR A 177 -9.55 2.94 -24.94
C TYR A 177 -9.82 4.45 -25.02
N SER A 178 -10.83 4.86 -25.79
CA SER A 178 -11.07 6.25 -26.14
C SER A 178 -12.20 6.94 -25.38
N ASN A 179 -13.13 6.20 -24.76
CA ASN A 179 -14.28 6.80 -24.05
C ASN A 179 -13.88 7.35 -22.67
N ILE A 180 -13.11 8.43 -22.68
CA ILE A 180 -12.55 9.07 -21.49
C ILE A 180 -12.92 10.55 -21.42
N GLU A 181 -12.94 11.11 -20.23
CA GLU A 181 -12.76 12.53 -19.98
C GLU A 181 -11.50 12.72 -19.13
N VAL A 182 -10.77 13.82 -19.31
CA VAL A 182 -9.54 14.08 -18.54
C VAL A 182 -9.74 15.35 -17.73
N ILE A 183 -9.79 15.20 -16.42
CA ILE A 183 -9.97 16.30 -15.48
C ILE A 183 -8.62 16.66 -14.88
N ILE A 184 -8.14 17.87 -15.20
CA ILE A 184 -6.87 18.39 -14.72
C ILE A 184 -7.14 19.47 -13.69
N VAL A 185 -6.52 19.34 -12.51
CA VAL A 185 -6.53 20.40 -11.49
C VAL A 185 -5.12 20.95 -11.35
N ASP A 186 -4.90 22.11 -11.95
CA ASP A 186 -3.61 22.78 -12.02
C ASP A 186 -3.44 23.76 -10.86
N GLN A 187 -2.37 23.58 -10.10
CA GLN A 187 -2.02 24.40 -8.95
C GLN A 187 -0.81 25.31 -9.24
N THR A 188 -0.39 25.38 -10.49
CA THR A 188 0.78 26.15 -10.95
C THR A 188 0.46 27.63 -11.01
N THR A 189 1.37 28.44 -10.49
CA THR A 189 1.30 29.91 -10.57
C THR A 189 2.57 30.41 -11.26
N PRO A 190 2.48 31.15 -12.38
CA PRO A 190 1.25 31.51 -13.09
C PRO A 190 0.58 30.31 -13.79
N PHE A 191 -0.75 30.32 -13.85
CA PHE A 191 -1.54 29.34 -14.59
C PHE A 191 -1.36 29.56 -16.10
N GLN A 192 -1.18 28.49 -16.88
CA GLN A 192 -0.90 28.56 -18.32
C GLN A 192 -2.00 27.88 -19.12
N GLU A 193 -3.13 28.56 -19.32
CA GLU A 193 -4.27 28.00 -20.06
C GLU A 193 -3.90 27.55 -21.48
N ALA A 194 -3.03 28.32 -22.17
CA ALA A 194 -2.58 28.03 -23.53
C ALA A 194 -1.86 26.68 -23.65
N PHE A 195 -1.24 26.17 -22.58
CA PHE A 195 -0.60 24.85 -22.56
C PHE A 195 -1.59 23.74 -22.92
N TYR A 196 -2.85 23.87 -22.53
CA TYR A 196 -3.84 22.80 -22.68
C TYR A 196 -4.51 22.78 -24.06
N LYS A 197 -4.46 23.89 -24.82
CA LYS A 197 -5.11 24.03 -26.14
C LYS A 197 -4.43 23.23 -27.26
N GLN A 198 -3.25 22.68 -27.01
CA GLN A 198 -2.47 21.92 -28.00
C GLN A 198 -2.84 20.43 -28.08
N PHE A 199 -3.72 19.93 -27.20
CA PHE A 199 -4.09 18.52 -27.11
C PHE A 199 -5.50 18.29 -27.66
N THR A 200 -5.71 17.11 -28.24
CA THR A 200 -6.98 16.66 -28.83
C THR A 200 -7.88 15.94 -27.83
N LEU A 201 -7.40 15.72 -26.60
CA LEU A 201 -8.15 15.07 -25.53
C LEU A 201 -9.36 15.90 -25.08
N PRO A 202 -10.43 15.25 -24.60
CA PRO A 202 -11.55 15.90 -23.92
C PRO A 202 -11.11 16.41 -22.52
N LEU A 203 -10.33 17.49 -22.51
CA LEU A 203 -9.78 18.10 -21.30
C LEU A 203 -10.80 19.00 -20.59
N ARG A 204 -10.92 18.84 -19.28
CA ARG A 204 -11.58 19.80 -18.37
C ARG A 204 -10.54 20.28 -17.36
N VAL A 205 -10.09 21.52 -17.51
CA VAL A 205 -8.98 22.08 -16.73
C VAL A 205 -9.51 23.09 -15.73
N TYR A 206 -9.07 22.96 -14.48
CA TYR A 206 -9.44 23.84 -13.38
C TYR A 206 -8.19 24.38 -12.70
N TYR A 207 -8.14 25.68 -12.47
CA TYR A 207 -7.09 26.29 -11.65
C TYR A 207 -7.46 26.19 -10.16
N GLN A 208 -6.51 25.75 -9.35
CA GLN A 208 -6.62 25.71 -7.89
C GLN A 208 -5.47 26.48 -7.26
N GLU A 209 -5.76 27.64 -6.69
CA GLU A 209 -4.75 28.49 -6.03
C GLU A 209 -4.09 27.80 -4.82
N GLU A 210 -4.88 27.10 -4.00
CA GLU A 210 -4.36 26.35 -2.87
C GLU A 210 -3.55 25.15 -3.38
N LYS A 211 -2.25 25.11 -3.09
CA LYS A 211 -1.41 23.96 -3.41
C LYS A 211 -1.68 22.82 -2.40
N ALA A 212 -2.60 21.93 -2.74
CA ALA A 212 -3.16 20.86 -1.91
C ALA A 212 -3.62 19.69 -2.80
N LEU A 213 -2.94 18.54 -2.68
CA LEU A 213 -3.14 17.37 -3.55
C LEU A 213 -4.51 16.72 -3.31
N TRP A 214 -4.89 16.51 -2.05
CA TRP A 214 -6.14 15.81 -1.75
C TRP A 214 -7.35 16.67 -2.08
N LYS A 215 -7.24 17.99 -1.90
CA LYS A 215 -8.23 18.98 -2.38
C LYS A 215 -8.40 18.89 -3.89
N ALA A 216 -7.30 18.87 -4.63
CA ALA A 216 -7.33 18.78 -6.09
C ALA A 216 -7.97 17.47 -6.56
N ARG A 217 -7.56 16.32 -6.00
CA ARG A 217 -8.18 15.01 -6.32
C ARG A 217 -9.66 14.98 -5.94
N ASN A 218 -10.02 15.44 -4.73
CA ASN A 218 -11.40 15.47 -4.25
C ASN A 218 -12.30 16.33 -5.14
N PHE A 219 -11.82 17.50 -5.57
CA PHE A 219 -12.53 18.37 -6.50
C PHE A 219 -12.77 17.64 -7.84
N ALA A 220 -11.73 17.11 -8.46
CA ALA A 220 -11.85 16.40 -9.73
C ALA A 220 -12.78 15.17 -9.66
N ILE A 221 -12.76 14.44 -8.53
CA ILE A 221 -13.65 13.28 -8.31
C ILE A 221 -15.13 13.71 -8.23
N LYS A 222 -15.42 14.88 -7.65
CA LYS A 222 -16.80 15.41 -7.62
C LYS A 222 -17.27 15.86 -9.00
N GLU A 223 -16.36 16.44 -9.79
CA GLU A 223 -16.63 16.89 -11.15
C GLU A 223 -16.74 15.75 -12.18
N ALA A 224 -16.25 14.56 -11.82
CA ALA A 224 -16.21 13.38 -12.69
C ALA A 224 -17.61 12.85 -13.03
N LYS A 225 -17.86 12.72 -14.33
CA LYS A 225 -19.09 12.16 -14.92
C LYS A 225 -19.01 10.64 -15.08
N GLY A 226 -17.81 10.09 -15.26
CA GLY A 226 -17.57 8.66 -15.36
C GLY A 226 -17.83 7.92 -14.05
N GLU A 227 -18.31 6.68 -14.17
CA GLU A 227 -18.47 5.76 -13.03
C GLU A 227 -17.13 5.15 -12.59
N TYR A 228 -16.13 5.20 -13.46
CA TYR A 228 -14.78 4.72 -13.21
C TYR A 228 -13.81 5.89 -13.16
N LEU A 229 -13.10 6.02 -12.05
CA LEU A 229 -12.18 7.10 -11.76
C LEU A 229 -10.76 6.58 -11.86
N LEU A 230 -10.02 7.05 -12.86
CA LEU A 230 -8.62 6.67 -13.07
C LEU A 230 -7.71 7.73 -12.48
N LEU A 231 -7.17 7.46 -11.29
CA LEU A 231 -6.25 8.38 -10.64
C LEU A 231 -4.84 8.20 -11.22
N PHE A 232 -4.30 9.29 -11.77
CA PHE A 232 -3.01 9.29 -12.46
C PHE A 232 -2.12 10.43 -11.95
N ASP A 233 -0.79 10.26 -12.01
CA ASP A 233 0.17 11.33 -11.68
C ASP A 233 0.69 12.02 -12.94
N ASP A 234 1.09 13.27 -12.79
CA ASP A 234 1.63 14.14 -13.84
C ASP A 234 3.09 13.85 -14.25
N ASP A 235 3.77 12.88 -13.61
CA ASP A 235 5.16 12.49 -13.87
C ASP A 235 5.34 10.99 -14.18
N SER A 236 4.48 10.48 -15.06
CA SER A 236 4.36 9.05 -15.36
C SER A 236 4.26 8.74 -16.86
N ARG A 237 4.73 7.56 -17.27
CA ARG A 237 4.58 7.04 -18.64
C ARG A 237 3.82 5.72 -18.64
N VAL A 238 2.95 5.52 -19.63
CA VAL A 238 2.05 4.34 -19.72
C VAL A 238 1.97 3.82 -21.15
N ALA A 239 1.68 2.52 -21.29
CA ALA A 239 1.47 1.89 -22.58
C ALA A 239 0.04 2.14 -23.11
N LYS A 240 -0.18 1.95 -24.42
CA LYS A 240 -1.47 2.20 -25.09
C LYS A 240 -2.64 1.33 -24.59
N ASN A 241 -2.36 0.17 -24.01
CA ASN A 241 -3.36 -0.76 -23.47
C ASN A 241 -3.60 -0.59 -21.96
N TRP A 242 -3.02 0.44 -21.34
CA TRP A 242 -3.01 0.63 -19.89
C TRP A 242 -4.43 0.75 -19.30
N ILE A 243 -5.27 1.60 -19.89
CA ILE A 243 -6.67 1.76 -19.45
C ILE A 243 -7.46 0.46 -19.63
N SER A 244 -7.30 -0.20 -20.78
CA SER A 244 -7.99 -1.46 -21.08
C SER A 244 -7.65 -2.56 -20.07
N ASN A 245 -6.38 -2.66 -19.66
CA ASN A 245 -5.92 -3.62 -18.66
C ASN A 245 -6.52 -3.35 -17.27
N HIS A 246 -6.74 -2.09 -16.90
CA HIS A 246 -7.45 -1.74 -15.67
C HIS A 246 -8.92 -2.19 -15.70
N LEU A 247 -9.66 -1.88 -16.78
CA LEU A 247 -11.05 -2.29 -16.92
C LEU A 247 -11.21 -3.81 -16.94
N LYS A 248 -10.38 -4.50 -17.73
CA LYS A 248 -10.37 -5.97 -17.82
C LYS A 248 -10.15 -6.61 -16.46
N CYS A 249 -9.28 -6.03 -15.62
CA CYS A 249 -9.01 -6.52 -14.27
C CYS A 249 -10.22 -6.41 -13.34
N LEU A 250 -10.92 -5.26 -13.37
CA LEU A 250 -12.14 -5.09 -12.57
C LEU A 250 -13.20 -6.13 -12.94
N ASP A 251 -13.39 -6.37 -14.24
CA ASP A 251 -14.37 -7.32 -14.76
C ASP A 251 -13.97 -8.77 -14.42
N PHE A 252 -12.75 -9.17 -14.77
CA PHE A 252 -12.23 -10.54 -14.59
C PHE A 252 -12.31 -11.01 -13.14
N PHE A 253 -11.94 -10.16 -12.19
CA PHE A 253 -11.96 -10.50 -10.76
C PHE A 253 -13.24 -10.08 -10.05
N ASN A 254 -14.20 -9.46 -10.76
CA ASN A 254 -15.36 -8.82 -10.16
C ASN A 254 -14.95 -7.91 -8.96
N ALA A 255 -13.95 -7.06 -9.21
CA ALA A 255 -13.34 -6.16 -8.26
C ALA A 255 -13.82 -4.72 -8.46
N THR A 256 -13.66 -3.88 -7.45
CA THR A 256 -14.03 -2.45 -7.51
C THR A 256 -12.82 -1.54 -7.63
N ILE A 257 -11.61 -2.07 -7.42
CA ILE A 257 -10.35 -1.32 -7.48
C ILE A 257 -9.30 -2.17 -8.19
N SER A 258 -8.63 -1.58 -9.19
CA SER A 258 -7.46 -2.14 -9.87
C SER A 258 -6.29 -1.19 -9.69
N SER A 259 -5.37 -1.53 -8.78
CA SER A 259 -4.09 -0.82 -8.59
C SER A 259 -3.04 -1.38 -9.54
N GLY A 260 -2.56 -0.56 -10.47
CA GLY A 260 -1.50 -0.94 -11.40
C GLY A 260 -0.12 -0.98 -10.73
N VAL A 261 0.85 -1.60 -11.40
CA VAL A 261 2.22 -1.71 -10.88
C VAL A 261 3.03 -0.48 -11.26
N SER A 262 3.67 0.15 -10.27
CA SER A 262 4.55 1.30 -10.49
C SER A 262 6.01 0.85 -10.58
N ILE A 263 6.58 0.92 -11.78
CA ILE A 263 8.00 0.70 -12.06
C ILE A 263 8.73 2.03 -11.87
N SER A 264 9.84 2.01 -11.14
CA SER A 264 10.65 3.22 -10.91
C SER A 264 11.95 3.16 -11.72
N LEU A 265 12.27 4.19 -12.50
CA LEU A 265 13.58 4.33 -13.14
C LEU A 265 14.73 4.39 -12.11
N VAL A 266 14.45 5.00 -10.96
CA VAL A 266 15.40 5.17 -9.86
C VAL A 266 14.85 4.46 -8.61
N GLY A 267 15.54 3.43 -8.14
CA GLY A 267 15.17 2.74 -6.90
C GLY A 267 15.62 1.30 -6.77
N ASP A 268 14.92 0.57 -5.90
CA ASP A 268 15.09 -0.85 -5.69
C ASP A 268 14.29 -1.65 -6.74
N LYS A 269 14.70 -2.90 -6.99
CA LYS A 269 13.99 -3.81 -7.90
C LYS A 269 12.51 -3.93 -7.50
N VAL A 270 11.62 -3.95 -8.49
CA VAL A 270 10.20 -4.23 -8.27
C VAL A 270 10.08 -5.56 -7.52
N PRO A 271 9.43 -5.59 -6.34
CA PRO A 271 9.28 -6.82 -5.58
C PRO A 271 8.55 -7.88 -6.42
N LYS A 272 9.00 -9.15 -6.33
CA LYS A 272 8.43 -10.25 -7.13
C LYS A 272 6.91 -10.39 -7.00
N ASN A 273 6.34 -10.00 -5.86
CA ASN A 273 4.90 -10.05 -5.64
C ASN A 273 4.08 -9.04 -6.46
N TYR A 274 4.72 -8.14 -7.21
CA TYR A 274 4.05 -7.28 -8.19
C TYR A 274 4.06 -7.86 -9.60
N SER A 275 4.68 -9.01 -9.85
CA SER A 275 4.73 -9.60 -11.20
C SER A 275 3.54 -10.52 -11.50
N PHE A 276 2.52 -10.56 -10.63
CA PHE A 276 1.33 -11.40 -10.77
C PHE A 276 0.15 -10.76 -10.03
N PHE A 277 -1.06 -11.18 -10.39
CA PHE A 277 -2.28 -10.70 -9.72
C PHE A 277 -2.32 -11.10 -8.26
N ARG A 278 -2.72 -10.18 -7.39
CA ARG A 278 -2.96 -10.47 -5.97
C ARG A 278 -3.91 -9.46 -5.35
N VAL A 279 -4.47 -9.81 -4.20
CA VAL A 279 -5.08 -8.80 -3.33
C VAL A 279 -3.99 -7.80 -2.91
N SER A 280 -4.24 -6.52 -3.21
CA SER A 280 -3.31 -5.44 -2.91
C SER A 280 -3.31 -5.12 -1.42
N ASP A 281 -2.12 -4.99 -0.83
CA ASP A 281 -1.94 -4.61 0.58
C ASP A 281 -1.57 -3.12 0.75
N GLN A 282 -1.60 -2.36 -0.36
CA GLN A 282 -1.44 -0.90 -0.43
C GLN A 282 -2.23 -0.34 -1.63
N LEU A 283 -2.42 0.98 -1.66
CA LEU A 283 -3.00 1.69 -2.80
C LEU A 283 -1.99 2.74 -3.29
N ASP A 284 -1.87 2.89 -4.60
CA ASP A 284 -1.06 3.93 -5.25
C ASP A 284 -2.01 4.84 -6.03
N THR A 285 -2.29 6.05 -5.53
CA THR A 285 -3.21 6.97 -6.22
C THR A 285 -2.65 7.55 -7.52
N GLY A 286 -1.42 7.22 -7.89
CA GLY A 286 -0.87 7.57 -9.18
C GLY A 286 -1.10 6.53 -10.27
N ASN A 287 -1.61 5.34 -9.94
CA ASN A 287 -1.88 4.27 -10.91
C ASN A 287 -3.01 3.37 -10.43
N VAL A 288 -4.24 3.89 -10.37
CA VAL A 288 -5.37 3.11 -9.86
C VAL A 288 -6.69 3.49 -10.52
N LEU A 289 -7.42 2.48 -10.99
CA LEU A 289 -8.81 2.61 -11.43
C LEU A 289 -9.73 2.22 -10.28
N ILE A 290 -10.65 3.11 -9.92
CA ILE A 290 -11.57 2.95 -8.79
C ILE A 290 -13.01 3.15 -9.29
N HIS A 291 -13.89 2.20 -9.01
CA HIS A 291 -15.32 2.39 -9.23
C HIS A 291 -15.89 3.43 -8.24
N LYS A 292 -16.73 4.36 -8.73
CA LYS A 292 -17.23 5.53 -7.98
C LYS A 292 -17.95 5.15 -6.67
N SER A 293 -18.57 3.98 -6.62
CA SER A 293 -19.22 3.44 -5.40
C SER A 293 -18.27 3.30 -4.21
N VAL A 294 -16.96 3.13 -4.44
CA VAL A 294 -15.97 3.11 -3.34
C VAL A 294 -15.94 4.46 -2.65
N PHE A 295 -15.87 5.57 -3.40
CA PHE A 295 -15.87 6.92 -2.84
C PHE A 295 -17.21 7.28 -2.18
N GLN A 296 -18.34 6.82 -2.75
CA GLN A 296 -19.67 7.00 -2.13
C GLN A 296 -19.76 6.26 -0.79
N SER A 297 -19.16 5.07 -0.68
CA SER A 297 -19.19 4.25 0.53
C SER A 297 -18.24 4.74 1.62
N VAL A 298 -16.98 5.03 1.28
CA VAL A 298 -15.95 5.36 2.29
C VAL A 298 -15.64 6.86 2.41
N GLY A 299 -16.20 7.70 1.55
CA GLY A 299 -15.90 9.13 1.45
C GLY A 299 -14.63 9.42 0.67
N LEU A 300 -14.40 10.71 0.38
CA LEU A 300 -13.26 11.24 -0.37
C LEU A 300 -11.93 11.09 0.41
N PHE A 301 -10.83 11.64 -0.11
CA PHE A 301 -9.54 11.61 0.59
C PHE A 301 -9.56 12.50 1.83
N ASP A 302 -8.96 12.04 2.93
CA ASP A 302 -8.86 12.81 4.18
C ASP A 302 -7.85 13.96 4.02
N ARG A 303 -8.36 15.20 4.06
CA ARG A 303 -7.53 16.40 3.94
C ARG A 303 -6.61 16.65 5.15
N GLN A 304 -6.68 15.83 6.20
CA GLN A 304 -5.64 15.81 7.24
C GLN A 304 -4.26 15.38 6.69
N PHE A 305 -4.20 14.72 5.54
CA PHE A 305 -2.95 14.27 4.92
C PHE A 305 -2.36 15.27 3.92
N GLU A 306 -2.95 16.47 3.82
CA GLU A 306 -2.43 17.52 2.95
C GLU A 306 -0.99 17.88 3.32
N LYS A 307 -0.16 18.04 2.27
CA LYS A 307 1.28 18.35 2.39
C LYS A 307 2.06 17.33 3.24
N GLN A 308 1.51 16.13 3.43
CA GLN A 308 2.01 15.09 4.31
C GLN A 308 1.98 13.71 3.63
N ARG A 309 2.05 12.61 4.40
CA ARG A 309 2.18 11.22 3.90
C ARG A 309 1.04 10.35 4.38
N MET A 310 0.91 9.20 3.75
CA MET A 310 -0.05 8.14 4.10
C MET A 310 -1.49 8.38 3.64
N GLY A 311 -1.77 9.41 2.84
CA GLY A 311 -3.13 9.59 2.30
C GLY A 311 -3.56 8.46 1.35
N ASP A 312 -2.67 7.96 0.49
CA ASP A 312 -2.97 6.75 -0.33
C ASP A 312 -3.24 5.55 0.56
N GLY A 313 -2.34 5.35 1.54
CA GLY A 313 -2.38 4.27 2.50
C GLY A 313 -3.63 4.31 3.38
N GLU A 314 -4.14 5.51 3.68
CA GLU A 314 -5.33 5.72 4.48
C GLU A 314 -6.60 5.42 3.68
N PHE A 315 -6.72 5.96 2.46
CA PHE A 315 -7.87 5.67 1.60
C PHE A 315 -7.95 4.18 1.26
N GLY A 316 -6.82 3.58 0.88
CA GLY A 316 -6.73 2.14 0.61
C GLY A 316 -7.11 1.28 1.81
N LEU A 317 -6.77 1.71 3.03
CA LEU A 317 -7.17 1.00 4.25
C LEU A 317 -8.68 1.15 4.51
N ARG A 318 -9.26 2.34 4.33
CA ARG A 318 -10.72 2.52 4.45
C ARG A 318 -11.47 1.63 3.47
N ALA A 319 -11.03 1.57 2.21
CA ALA A 319 -11.61 0.69 1.20
C ALA A 319 -11.49 -0.78 1.61
N HIS A 320 -10.32 -1.21 2.09
CA HIS A 320 -10.11 -2.57 2.60
C HIS A 320 -11.04 -2.91 3.76
N LEU A 321 -11.14 -2.01 4.75
CA LEU A 321 -12.01 -2.18 5.92
C LEU A 321 -13.50 -2.24 5.55
N ALA A 322 -13.91 -1.54 4.49
CA ALA A 322 -15.26 -1.61 3.95
C ALA A 322 -15.53 -2.87 3.09
N GLY A 323 -14.52 -3.74 2.90
CA GLY A 323 -14.68 -5.00 2.18
C GLY A 323 -14.47 -4.90 0.66
N PHE A 324 -14.06 -3.74 0.15
CA PHE A 324 -13.79 -3.59 -1.29
C PHE A 324 -12.56 -4.40 -1.71
N LEU A 325 -12.70 -5.09 -2.84
CA LEU A 325 -11.61 -5.86 -3.43
C LEU A 325 -10.70 -4.95 -4.26
N ASN A 326 -9.46 -4.79 -3.79
CA ASN A 326 -8.39 -4.11 -4.51
C ASN A 326 -7.39 -5.12 -5.06
N ILE A 327 -7.21 -5.13 -6.37
CA ILE A 327 -6.29 -6.03 -7.08
C ILE A 327 -5.04 -5.28 -7.49
N SER A 328 -3.88 -5.85 -7.18
CA SER A 328 -2.61 -5.44 -7.80
C SER A 328 -2.55 -6.06 -9.20
N ASN A 329 -2.52 -5.21 -10.21
CA ASN A 329 -2.61 -5.57 -11.62
C ASN A 329 -1.25 -5.40 -12.32
N PRO A 330 -0.55 -6.50 -12.63
CA PRO A 330 0.76 -6.46 -13.30
C PRO A 330 0.69 -6.04 -14.76
N PHE A 331 -0.49 -6.04 -15.40
CA PHE A 331 -0.63 -5.65 -16.80
C PHE A 331 -0.93 -4.15 -16.98
N ALA A 332 -1.34 -3.48 -15.91
CA ALA A 332 -1.54 -2.02 -15.89
C ALA A 332 -0.31 -1.31 -15.31
N GLU A 333 0.83 -1.46 -15.98
CA GLU A 333 2.09 -0.89 -15.52
C GLU A 333 2.20 0.60 -15.82
N ARG A 334 2.91 1.29 -14.92
CA ARG A 334 3.28 2.69 -15.06
C ARG A 334 4.75 2.86 -14.76
N LEU A 335 5.46 3.58 -15.62
CA LEU A 335 6.81 4.06 -15.33
C LEU A 335 6.74 5.41 -14.59
N HIS A 336 7.01 5.41 -13.29
CA HIS A 336 7.03 6.61 -12.46
C HIS A 336 8.44 7.24 -12.48
N LEU A 337 8.54 8.44 -13.07
CA LEU A 337 9.82 9.13 -13.31
C LEU A 337 10.44 9.68 -12.00
N LYS A 338 9.65 9.83 -10.94
CA LYS A 338 10.06 10.37 -9.62
C LYS A 338 10.78 11.72 -9.75
N VAL A 339 10.21 12.63 -10.52
CA VAL A 339 10.81 13.92 -10.84
C VAL A 339 11.16 14.69 -9.57
N GLY A 340 12.40 15.20 -9.47
CA GLY A 340 12.93 15.84 -8.25
C GLY A 340 12.28 17.18 -7.87
N THR A 341 11.56 17.82 -8.80
CA THR A 341 10.95 19.14 -8.65
C THR A 341 9.44 19.12 -8.95
N GLY A 342 8.72 20.18 -8.55
CA GLY A 342 7.27 20.26 -8.73
C GLY A 342 6.46 19.30 -7.84
N GLY A 343 5.14 19.35 -7.96
CA GLY A 343 4.22 18.50 -7.18
C GLY A 343 4.38 18.67 -5.67
N LEU A 344 4.08 17.61 -4.92
CA LEU A 344 4.28 17.56 -3.46
C LEU A 344 5.74 17.84 -3.03
N ARG A 345 6.72 17.70 -3.92
CA ARG A 345 8.14 17.91 -3.60
C ARG A 345 8.49 19.39 -3.41
N GLN A 346 7.66 20.31 -3.90
CA GLN A 346 7.78 21.74 -3.57
C GLN A 346 7.54 22.02 -2.09
N MET A 347 6.79 21.16 -1.40
CA MET A 347 6.40 21.37 -0.01
C MET A 347 7.27 20.61 1.00
N GLY A 348 8.16 19.72 0.54
CA GLY A 348 9.07 19.00 1.43
C GLY A 348 9.54 17.64 0.92
N SER A 349 10.29 16.96 1.78
CA SER A 349 10.92 15.66 1.48
C SER A 349 9.90 14.52 1.38
N TRP A 350 10.23 13.50 0.59
CA TRP A 350 9.41 12.32 0.39
C TRP A 350 9.44 11.31 1.57
N ASP A 351 10.23 11.59 2.61
CA ASP A 351 10.42 10.66 3.73
C ASP A 351 9.45 10.96 4.88
N GLY A 352 8.48 10.07 5.08
CA GLY A 352 7.56 10.16 6.22
C GLY A 352 8.23 9.95 7.58
N PHE A 353 9.45 9.41 7.63
CA PHE A 353 10.17 9.06 8.86
C PHE A 353 11.42 9.90 9.13
N ARG A 354 11.72 10.88 8.27
CA ARG A 354 12.80 11.85 8.49
C ARG A 354 12.26 13.28 8.36
N PRO A 355 12.40 14.12 9.40
CA PRO A 355 11.97 15.51 9.32
C PRO A 355 12.87 16.30 8.37
N LYS A 356 12.33 17.39 7.82
CA LYS A 356 13.08 18.36 6.99
C LYS A 356 14.11 19.12 7.82
N ASN A 357 13.71 19.55 9.01
CA ASN A 357 14.54 20.29 9.95
C ASN A 357 15.01 19.35 11.05
N TRP A 358 16.21 19.57 11.58
CA TRP A 358 16.76 18.72 12.64
C TRP A 358 15.76 18.56 13.79
N PHE A 359 15.12 19.65 14.24
CA PHE A 359 14.15 19.67 15.35
C PHE A 359 12.70 19.34 14.95
N GLY A 360 12.46 18.87 13.73
CA GLY A 360 11.11 18.53 13.30
C GLY A 360 10.60 17.21 13.91
N PRO A 361 9.27 16.97 13.89
CA PRO A 361 8.67 15.73 14.37
C PRO A 361 9.14 14.52 13.56
N ARG A 362 9.40 13.40 14.24
CA ARG A 362 9.87 12.14 13.65
C ARG A 362 9.03 10.96 14.16
N PRO A 363 8.29 10.22 13.31
CA PRO A 363 8.01 10.50 11.90
C PRO A 363 7.16 11.78 11.77
N ILE A 364 6.80 12.18 10.55
CA ILE A 364 5.86 13.29 10.40
C ILE A 364 4.49 12.95 11.05
N PRO A 365 3.74 13.94 11.55
CA PRO A 365 2.56 13.68 12.40
C PRO A 365 1.48 12.82 11.74
N SER A 366 1.26 12.95 10.43
CA SER A 366 0.32 12.12 9.67
C SER A 366 0.58 10.62 9.77
N VAL A 367 1.83 10.18 9.88
CA VAL A 367 2.16 8.75 10.04
C VAL A 367 1.64 8.23 11.37
N VAL A 368 1.88 8.98 12.45
CA VAL A 368 1.40 8.61 13.79
C VAL A 368 -0.13 8.73 13.88
N TYR A 369 -0.71 9.77 13.27
CA TYR A 369 -2.16 9.95 13.16
C TYR A 369 -2.82 8.75 12.48
N PHE A 370 -2.33 8.36 11.29
CA PHE A 370 -2.81 7.17 10.57
C PHE A 370 -2.69 5.90 11.41
N PHE A 371 -1.53 5.67 12.05
CA PHE A 371 -1.32 4.46 12.83
C PHE A 371 -2.20 4.38 14.07
N ILE A 372 -2.34 5.47 14.83
CA ILE A 372 -3.19 5.49 16.02
C ILE A 372 -4.66 5.34 15.63
N ASN A 373 -5.12 6.06 14.59
CA ASN A 373 -6.52 6.09 14.18
C ASN A 373 -7.03 4.69 13.80
N TYR A 374 -6.20 3.89 13.11
CA TYR A 374 -6.64 2.61 12.56
C TYR A 374 -6.11 1.38 13.30
N TYR A 375 -4.90 1.44 13.88
CA TYR A 375 -4.27 0.26 14.50
C TYR A 375 -4.16 0.36 16.03
N GLY A 376 -4.39 1.55 16.59
CA GLY A 376 -4.30 1.81 18.02
C GLY A 376 -2.88 2.04 18.54
N LYS A 377 -2.80 2.63 19.74
CA LYS A 377 -1.53 3.12 20.34
C LYS A 377 -0.46 2.04 20.49
N LYS A 378 -0.85 0.80 20.78
CA LYS A 378 0.09 -0.31 21.02
C LYS A 378 0.83 -0.70 19.74
N GLN A 379 0.11 -0.88 18.64
CA GLN A 379 0.64 -1.20 17.33
C GLN A 379 1.47 -0.03 16.78
N THR A 380 1.04 1.21 17.01
CA THR A 380 1.82 2.40 16.68
C THR A 380 3.18 2.37 17.36
N ARG A 381 3.26 2.12 18.67
CA ARG A 381 4.53 2.04 19.41
C ARG A 381 5.46 0.95 18.85
N LEU A 382 4.92 -0.24 18.54
CA LEU A 382 5.69 -1.31 17.92
C LEU A 382 6.22 -0.92 16.54
N SER A 383 5.39 -0.23 15.74
CA SER A 383 5.82 0.30 14.44
C SER A 383 6.96 1.30 14.59
N LEU A 384 6.81 2.27 15.51
CA LEU A 384 7.83 3.29 15.75
C LEU A 384 9.14 2.68 16.25
N LEU A 385 9.09 1.75 17.21
CA LEU A 385 10.26 1.04 17.71
C LEU A 385 11.03 0.33 16.58
N LYS A 386 10.30 -0.25 15.62
CA LYS A 386 10.89 -0.92 14.45
C LYS A 386 11.47 0.06 13.41
N THR A 387 10.82 1.19 13.17
CA THR A 387 11.14 2.09 12.04
C THR A 387 12.09 3.22 12.38
N ILE A 388 11.98 3.79 13.59
CA ILE A 388 12.72 5.00 13.98
C ILE A 388 14.24 4.80 14.01
N PRO A 389 14.79 3.71 14.57
CA PRO A 389 16.24 3.48 14.54
C PRO A 389 16.82 3.50 13.13
N LYS A 390 16.09 2.93 12.17
CA LYS A 390 16.47 2.87 10.76
C LYS A 390 16.24 4.18 10.00
N SER A 391 15.50 5.12 10.57
CA SER A 391 15.20 6.39 9.93
C SER A 391 16.31 7.42 10.13
N VAL A 392 17.29 7.18 11.00
CA VAL A 392 18.47 8.06 11.14
C VAL A 392 19.31 8.09 9.86
N ILE A 393 19.36 6.97 9.14
CA ILE A 393 20.20 6.82 7.95
C ILE A 393 19.46 7.29 6.69
N PRO A 394 20.11 8.12 5.85
CA PRO A 394 19.56 8.47 4.56
C PRO A 394 19.31 7.29 3.62
N TYR A 395 18.21 7.35 2.85
CA TYR A 395 17.80 6.26 1.95
C TYR A 395 18.92 5.77 1.03
N ARG A 396 19.73 6.69 0.46
CA ARG A 396 20.87 6.36 -0.41
C ARG A 396 21.90 5.41 0.23
N PHE A 397 22.01 5.43 1.56
CA PHE A 397 22.94 4.62 2.33
C PHE A 397 22.32 3.33 2.89
N LYS A 398 21.00 3.15 2.78
CA LYS A 398 20.31 1.95 3.30
C LYS A 398 20.71 0.65 2.60
N LYS A 399 21.33 0.72 1.42
CA LYS A 399 21.90 -0.46 0.73
C LYS A 399 23.17 -0.99 1.41
N SER A 400 23.90 -0.13 2.13
CA SER A 400 25.13 -0.53 2.83
C SER A 400 24.80 -1.12 4.20
N LYS A 401 25.05 -2.42 4.36
CA LYS A 401 24.92 -3.12 5.65
C LYS A 401 25.74 -2.48 6.79
N PRO A 402 27.03 -2.13 6.61
CA PRO A 402 27.79 -1.52 7.70
C PRO A 402 27.23 -0.14 8.08
N LEU A 403 26.84 0.68 7.09
CA LEU A 403 26.20 1.97 7.39
C LEU A 403 24.85 1.78 8.11
N MET A 404 24.08 0.73 7.76
CA MET A 404 22.86 0.36 8.50
C MET A 404 23.11 0.06 9.97
N VAL A 405 24.15 -0.72 10.28
CA VAL A 405 24.52 -1.02 11.67
C VAL A 405 24.98 0.26 12.39
N LEU A 406 25.84 1.04 11.75
CA LEU A 406 26.34 2.30 12.29
C LEU A 406 25.18 3.25 12.64
N GLY A 407 24.20 3.44 11.75
CA GLY A 407 23.10 4.34 12.06
C GLY A 407 22.11 3.80 13.09
N ILE A 408 22.03 2.48 13.30
CA ILE A 408 21.32 1.94 14.48
C ILE A 408 22.07 2.35 15.75
N ILE A 409 23.40 2.21 15.79
CA ILE A 409 24.22 2.65 16.94
C ILE A 409 24.05 4.16 17.18
N ILE A 410 24.16 4.98 16.13
CA ILE A 410 23.92 6.43 16.20
C ILE A 410 22.51 6.73 16.73
N SER A 411 21.49 5.95 16.33
CA SER A 411 20.13 6.15 16.83
C SER A 411 19.99 5.95 18.34
N PHE A 412 20.80 5.07 18.94
CA PHE A 412 20.84 4.90 20.40
C PHE A 412 21.55 6.05 21.09
N ILE A 413 22.67 6.52 20.54
CA ILE A 413 23.39 7.70 21.04
C ILE A 413 22.49 8.95 20.99
N MET A 414 21.79 9.13 19.88
CA MET A 414 20.84 10.23 19.68
C MET A 414 19.47 9.98 20.30
N SER A 415 19.29 8.93 21.10
CA SER A 415 17.95 8.52 21.55
C SER A 415 17.22 9.57 22.38
N PRO A 416 17.85 10.34 23.31
CA PRO A 416 17.13 11.39 24.04
C PRO A 416 16.52 12.43 23.10
N TYR A 417 17.27 12.81 22.07
CA TYR A 417 16.84 13.75 21.05
C TYR A 417 15.72 13.18 20.18
N ILE A 418 15.89 11.96 19.67
CA ILE A 418 14.90 11.28 18.85
C ILE A 418 13.57 11.10 19.61
N LEU A 419 13.64 10.83 20.92
CA LEU A 419 12.45 10.71 21.77
C LEU A 419 11.66 12.03 21.84
N VAL A 420 12.32 13.18 21.89
CA VAL A 420 11.65 14.50 21.78
C VAL A 420 10.94 14.65 20.44
N GLN A 421 11.59 14.27 19.33
CA GLN A 421 10.96 14.32 18.00
C GLN A 421 9.74 13.40 17.88
N VAL A 422 9.83 12.20 18.47
CA VAL A 422 8.72 11.22 18.51
C VAL A 422 7.58 11.76 19.38
N TYR A 423 7.90 12.37 20.53
CA TYR A 423 6.91 13.00 21.39
C TYR A 423 6.18 14.14 20.68
N GLN A 424 6.90 15.04 19.99
CA GLN A 424 6.30 16.11 19.19
C GLN A 424 5.37 15.55 18.09
N SER A 425 5.83 14.52 17.38
CA SER A 425 5.02 13.84 16.37
C SER A 425 3.73 13.26 16.97
N TRP A 426 3.84 12.61 18.12
CA TRP A 426 2.71 12.02 18.84
C TRP A 426 1.73 13.08 19.35
N HIS A 427 2.23 14.20 19.88
CA HIS A 427 1.42 15.32 20.34
C HIS A 427 0.63 15.92 19.17
N LEU A 428 1.31 16.26 18.06
CA LEU A 428 0.66 16.80 16.87
C LEU A 428 -0.34 15.82 16.25
N ALA A 429 -0.03 14.51 16.26
CA ALA A 429 -0.97 13.48 15.83
C ALA A 429 -2.18 13.38 16.76
N SER A 430 -2.00 13.59 18.07
CA SER A 430 -3.10 13.62 19.04
C SER A 430 -4.02 14.81 18.80
N GLU A 431 -3.47 15.99 18.47
CA GLU A 431 -4.25 17.16 18.04
C GLU A 431 -5.01 16.90 16.74
N LYS A 432 -4.41 16.18 15.78
CA LYS A 432 -5.11 15.71 14.58
C LYS A 432 -6.27 14.79 14.92
N LEU A 433 -6.09 13.83 15.82
CA LEU A 433 -7.16 12.92 16.26
C LEU A 433 -8.32 13.68 16.91
N LYS A 434 -8.02 14.67 17.77
CA LYS A 434 -9.05 15.54 18.39
C LYS A 434 -9.86 16.31 17.36
N LYS A 435 -9.22 16.81 16.30
CA LYS A 435 -9.88 17.55 15.20
C LYS A 435 -10.75 16.66 14.32
N GLY A 436 -10.54 15.34 14.32
CA GLY A 436 -11.26 14.39 13.49
C GLY A 436 -10.86 14.42 12.00
N PRO A 437 -11.19 13.38 11.23
CA PRO A 437 -10.87 13.31 9.81
C PRO A 437 -11.59 14.40 9.01
N LYS A 438 -10.94 14.94 7.97
CA LYS A 438 -11.52 15.89 7.02
C LYS A 438 -11.90 15.16 5.74
N ILE A 439 -12.85 14.22 5.87
CA ILE A 439 -13.37 13.40 4.78
C ILE A 439 -14.75 13.93 4.38
N GLU A 440 -14.85 14.39 3.14
CA GLU A 440 -16.12 14.81 2.55
C GLU A 440 -16.83 13.60 1.94
N LYS A 441 -18.17 13.60 1.94
CA LYS A 441 -18.95 12.57 1.23
C LYS A 441 -19.00 12.90 -0.26
N LEU A 442 -19.02 11.87 -1.09
CA LEU A 442 -19.42 11.98 -2.49
C LEU A 442 -20.93 11.73 -2.54
N ALA A 443 -21.68 12.69 -3.09
CA ALA A 443 -23.13 12.63 -3.20
C ALA A 443 -23.59 11.52 -4.15
#